data_AF-A0A8D2ASD9-F1
#
_entry.id   AF-A0A8D2ASD9-F1
#
_cell.length_a   1.000
_cell.length_b   1.000
_cell.length_c   1.000
_cell.angle_alpha   90.00
_cell.angle_beta   90.00
_cell.angle_gamma   90.00
#
_symmetry.space_group_name_H-M   'P 1'
#
loop_
_entity.id
_entity.type
_entity.pdbx_description
1 polymer ?
#
loop_
_entity_poly.entity_id
_entity_poly.type
_entity_poly.pdbx_seq_one_letter_code
_entity_poly.pdbx_strand_id
1 'polypeptide(L)' 'MSHKQIYYLDKYNDDEEFEYQLVMLPKDIAILFPKTHLISESEWRNLGVQQSQGCYWVLNPGSCTC' A
#
# COMPACT_ATOMS: atom_id res chain seq x y z
N MET A 1 13.56 -10.75 -15.54
CA MET A 1 12.57 -9.71 -15.18
C MET A 1 12.15 -10.00 -13.75
N SER A 2 12.66 -9.25 -12.77
CA SER A 2 12.31 -9.47 -11.36
C SER A 2 10.82 -9.17 -11.19
N HIS A 3 10.02 -10.20 -10.93
CA HIS A 3 8.63 -10.02 -10.56
C HIS A 3 8.65 -9.26 -9.23
N LYS A 4 8.30 -7.96 -9.24
CA LYS A 4 8.03 -7.19 -8.03
C LYS A 4 6.87 -7.88 -7.32
N GLN A 5 7.17 -8.78 -6.39
CA GLN A 5 6.17 -9.51 -5.61
C GLN A 5 5.60 -8.53 -4.58
N ILE A 6 4.57 -7.82 -4.99
CA ILE A 6 3.69 -7.08 -4.07
C ILE A 6 2.82 -8.12 -3.38
N TYR A 7 2.82 -8.13 -2.06
CA TYR A 7 2.03 -9.07 -1.28
C TYR A 7 0.81 -8.36 -0.70
N TYR A 8 -0.36 -8.91 -0.92
CA TYR A 8 -1.63 -8.41 -0.41
C TYR A 8 -2.04 -9.29 0.76
N LEU A 9 -2.32 -8.67 1.91
CA LEU A 9 -2.92 -9.35 3.05
C LEU A 9 -4.44 -9.30 2.96
N ASP A 10 -5.08 -10.16 3.74
CA ASP A 10 -6.53 -10.24 3.80
C ASP A 10 -7.14 -8.93 4.27
N LYS A 11 -8.32 -8.64 3.72
CA LYS A 11 -9.12 -7.51 4.16
C LYS A 11 -9.67 -7.79 5.55
N TYR A 12 -9.67 -6.77 6.40
CA TYR A 12 -10.36 -6.81 7.67
C TYR A 12 -11.26 -5.57 7.80
N ASN A 13 -12.39 -5.75 8.46
CA ASN A 13 -13.31 -4.66 8.75
C ASN A 13 -13.06 -4.21 10.19
N ASP A 14 -13.04 -2.91 10.41
CA ASP A 14 -13.07 -2.36 11.77
C ASP A 14 -14.52 -2.16 12.23
N ASP A 15 -14.71 -1.84 13.51
CA ASP A 15 -16.03 -1.62 14.12
C ASP A 15 -16.80 -0.44 13.49
N GLU A 16 -16.12 0.43 12.75
CA GLU A 16 -16.65 1.65 12.11
C GLU A 16 -16.95 1.51 10.59
N GLU A 17 -17.40 0.34 10.11
CA GLU A 17 -17.83 0.09 8.70
C GLU A 17 -16.76 0.28 7.60
N PHE A 18 -15.50 0.51 7.94
CA PHE A 18 -14.41 0.63 6.97
C PHE A 18 -13.71 -0.72 6.71
N GLU A 19 -13.48 -1.04 5.43
CA GLU A 19 -12.62 -2.15 5.03
C GLU A 19 -11.16 -1.68 4.92
N TYR A 20 -10.27 -2.35 5.63
CA TYR A 20 -8.84 -2.14 5.57
C TYR A 20 -8.17 -3.28 4.83
N GLN A 21 -7.14 -2.95 4.05
CA GLN A 21 -6.30 -3.94 3.40
C GLN A 21 -4.85 -3.53 3.57
N LEU A 22 -4.03 -4.43 4.13
CA LEU A 22 -2.60 -4.19 4.23
C LEU A 22 -1.90 -4.74 2.98
N VAL A 23 -1.04 -3.91 2.38
CA VAL A 23 -0.22 -4.33 1.24
C VAL A 23 1.24 -4.16 1.60
N MET A 24 1.98 -5.25 1.53
CA MET A 24 3.42 -5.27 1.75
C MET A 24 4.13 -4.99 0.43
N LEU A 25 4.85 -3.87 0.42
CA LEU A 25 5.60 -3.38 -0.72
C LEU A 25 7.07 -3.74 -0.58
N PRO A 26 7.75 -4.16 -1.67
CA PRO A 26 9.20 -4.29 -1.66
C PRO A 26 9.86 -2.92 -1.46
N LYS A 27 11.02 -2.93 -0.80
CA LYS A 27 11.75 -1.71 -0.38
C LYS A 27 11.99 -0.74 -1.53
N ASP A 28 12.29 -1.25 -2.72
CA ASP A 28 12.61 -0.48 -3.92
C ASP A 28 11.42 0.36 -4.42
N ILE A 29 10.19 -0.07 -4.13
CA ILE A 29 8.98 0.70 -4.45
C ILE A 29 8.63 1.60 -3.26
N ALA A 30 8.75 1.09 -2.03
CA ALA A 30 8.47 1.85 -0.81
C ALA A 30 9.25 3.16 -0.72
N ILE A 31 10.50 3.22 -1.21
CA ILE A 31 11.32 4.44 -1.23
C ILE A 31 10.81 5.52 -2.21
N LEU A 32 10.00 5.14 -3.20
CA LEU A 32 9.46 6.08 -4.19
C LEU A 32 8.24 6.83 -3.65
N PHE A 33 7.66 6.35 -2.55
CA PHE A 33 6.49 6.97 -1.96
C PHE A 33 6.85 8.23 -1.16
N PRO A 34 6.09 9.33 -1.35
CA PRO A 34 6.28 10.54 -0.59
C PRO A 34 5.91 10.32 0.90
N LYS A 35 6.75 10.81 1.82
CA LYS A 35 6.49 10.77 3.27
C LYS A 35 5.69 11.97 3.78
N THR A 36 5.45 12.96 2.91
CA THR A 36 4.89 14.26 3.28
C THR A 36 3.36 14.30 3.22
N HIS A 37 2.74 13.35 2.52
CA HIS A 37 1.30 13.33 2.30
C HIS A 37 0.81 11.91 1.99
N LEU A 38 -0.52 11.72 2.06
CA LEU A 38 -1.19 10.51 1.62
C LEU A 38 -1.12 10.38 0.11
N ILE A 39 -0.97 9.15 -0.36
CA ILE A 39 -0.68 8.88 -1.76
C ILE A 39 -1.99 8.79 -2.52
N SER A 40 -2.11 9.53 -3.62
CA SER A 40 -3.32 9.52 -4.46
C SER A 40 -3.45 8.24 -5.28
N GLU A 41 -4.67 7.95 -5.75
CA GLU A 41 -4.96 6.75 -6.54
C GLU A 41 -4.06 6.60 -7.77
N SER A 42 -3.81 7.69 -8.49
CA SER A 42 -2.95 7.69 -9.66
C SER A 42 -1.50 7.34 -9.30
N GLU A 43 -0.98 7.84 -8.19
CA GLU A 43 0.41 7.64 -7.77
C GLU A 43 0.71 6.18 -7.43
N TRP A 44 -0.13 5.51 -6.62
CA TRP A 44 0.12 4.10 -6.29
C TRP A 44 -0.19 3.16 -7.47
N ARG A 45 -1.18 3.48 -8.32
CA ARG A 45 -1.43 2.71 -9.56
C ARG A 45 -0.23 2.76 -10.50
N ASN A 46 0.42 3.92 -10.63
CA ASN A 46 1.63 4.08 -11.46
C ASN A 46 2.82 3.27 -10.94
N LEU A 47 2.86 2.97 -9.64
CA LEU A 47 3.90 2.14 -9.01
C LEU A 47 3.67 0.63 -9.19
N GLY A 48 2.54 0.24 -9.80
CA GLY A 48 2.19 -1.15 -10.10
C GLY A 48 1.34 -1.82 -9.02
N VAL A 49 0.88 -1.06 -8.03
CA VAL A 49 -0.10 -1.54 -7.05
C VAL A 49 -1.48 -1.63 -7.69
N GLN A 50 -2.18 -2.73 -7.47
CA GLN A 50 -3.51 -2.97 -8.01
C GLN A 50 -4.51 -3.16 -6.86
N GLN A 51 -5.47 -2.25 -6.76
CA GLN A 51 -6.57 -2.31 -5.79
C GLN A 51 -7.87 -1.79 -6.40
N SER A 52 -8.99 -2.04 -5.72
CA SER A 52 -10.28 -1.41 -5.99
C SER A 52 -10.20 0.11 -5.92
N GLN A 53 -11.03 0.76 -6.73
CA GLN A 53 -11.14 2.22 -6.74
C GLN A 53 -11.75 2.73 -5.42
N GLY A 54 -11.36 3.94 -4.99
CA GLY A 54 -11.87 4.56 -3.76
C GLY A 54 -11.12 4.17 -2.49
N CYS A 55 -10.01 3.44 -2.59
CA CYS A 55 -9.18 3.06 -1.45
C CYS A 55 -8.14 4.14 -1.13
N TYR A 56 -8.00 4.46 0.15
CA TYR A 56 -7.00 5.40 0.65
C TYR A 56 -5.73 4.66 1.07
N TRP A 57 -4.58 5.17 0.64
CA TRP A 57 -3.27 4.58 0.92
C TRP A 57 -2.51 5.39 1.96
N VAL A 58 -2.19 4.74 3.07
CA VAL A 58 -1.34 5.28 4.12
C VAL A 58 -0.06 4.46 4.15
N LEU A 59 1.07 5.08 3.83
CA LEU A 59 2.36 4.44 4.02
C LEU A 59 2.79 4.59 5.47
N ASN A 60 2.92 3.49 6.19
CA ASN A 60 3.55 3.47 7.50
C ASN A 60 5.05 3.13 7.34
N PRO A 61 5.98 4.09 7.51
CA PRO A 61 7.42 3.84 7.35
C PRO A 61 8.04 3.00 8.51
N GLY A 62 7.24 2.19 9.21
CA GLY A 62 7.55 1.72 10.58
C GLY A 62 7.66 0.21 10.81
N SER A 63 7.43 -0.68 9.85
CA SER A 63 7.45 -2.13 10.15
C SER A 63 8.35 -2.93 9.21
N CYS A 64 9.66 -2.71 9.34
CA CYS A 64 10.62 -3.81 9.19
C CYS A 64 11.09 -4.17 10.61
N THR A 65 10.25 -4.84 11.37
CA THR A 65 10.73 -5.61 12.53
C THR A 65 11.41 -6.85 11.97
N CYS A 66 12.71 -6.94 12.23
CA CYS A 66 13.58 -8.09 12.00
C CYS A 66 12.98 -9.42 12.48
#